data_AF-A0A5D0TX83-F1
#
_entry.id   AF-A0A5D0TX83-F1
#
_cell.length_a   1.000
_cell.length_b   1.000
_cell.length_c   1.000
_cell.angle_alpha   90.00
_cell.angle_beta   90.00
_cell.angle_gamma   90.00
#
_symmetry.space_group_name_H-M   'P 1'
#
loop_
_entity.id
_entity.type
_entity.pdbx_description
1 polymer ?
#
loop_
_entity_poly.entity_id
_entity_poly.type
_entity_poly.pdbx_seq_one_letter_code
_entity_poly.pdbx_strand_id
1 'polypeptide(L)'
;MSAVTASARDRRTEVRRLIDSMEHAKVISDGHFSALGMLITDASLSADEPALVECQDGLQWLHRHYLDVTGLDGAQREQRGRILGLIDVVHWALRRLPSGLQLGLRPESHAARFLVAVHRRQGLSNKQLAAALGTDETEVSRVGRRLLSAGLVWRRKEWRHNAWDITPRGFQYLETSGLLAEGAGDGRRAAGPGRGEELAPRSPDAVPRRPRQDAPEPDRAEAGLPEPGFAEHDLTEPGHTDPGRKEPGREEPGSSSSPGHA
;
A
#
# COMPACT_ATOMS: atom_id res chain seq x y z
N MET A 1 -9.12 -24.38 -8.18
CA MET A 1 -9.28 -23.41 -7.07
C MET A 1 -9.12 -24.04 -5.67
N SER A 2 -8.34 -25.12 -5.49
CA SER A 2 -8.53 -25.99 -4.30
C SER A 2 -7.32 -26.19 -3.36
N ALA A 3 -6.11 -25.72 -3.68
CA ALA A 3 -4.94 -25.94 -2.81
C ALA A 3 -4.56 -24.72 -1.95
N VAL A 4 -4.59 -23.52 -2.55
CA VAL A 4 -4.21 -22.26 -1.86
C VAL A 4 -5.24 -21.88 -0.79
N THR A 5 -6.53 -22.11 -1.05
CA THR A 5 -7.64 -21.86 -0.13
C THR A 5 -7.68 -22.85 1.05
N ALA A 6 -7.20 -24.08 0.84
CA ALA A 6 -7.05 -25.08 1.90
C ALA A 6 -5.89 -24.71 2.85
N SER A 7 -4.74 -24.28 2.30
CA SER A 7 -3.58 -23.82 3.08
C SER A 7 -3.88 -22.54 3.89
N ALA A 8 -4.67 -21.59 3.36
CA ALA A 8 -5.05 -20.38 4.10
C ALA A 8 -5.98 -20.68 5.30
N ARG A 9 -6.91 -21.64 5.16
CA ARG A 9 -7.74 -22.10 6.29
C ARG A 9 -6.93 -22.79 7.39
N ASP A 10 -5.82 -23.43 7.01
CA ASP A 10 -4.92 -24.08 7.95
C ASP A 10 -4.14 -23.06 8.79
N ARG A 11 -3.55 -22.04 8.15
CA ARG A 11 -2.75 -21.00 8.82
C ARG A 11 -3.54 -20.18 9.84
N ARG A 12 -4.78 -19.78 9.54
CA ARG A 12 -5.61 -19.10 10.54
C ARG A 12 -5.80 -19.95 11.80
N THR A 13 -6.01 -21.25 11.62
CA THR A 13 -6.18 -22.20 12.73
C THR A 13 -4.88 -22.36 13.52
N GLU A 14 -3.74 -22.39 12.82
CA GLU A 14 -2.41 -22.46 13.43
C GLU A 14 -2.09 -21.20 14.25
N VAL A 15 -2.36 -20.01 13.71
CA VAL A 15 -2.25 -18.74 14.44
C VAL A 15 -3.08 -18.78 15.73
N ARG A 16 -4.35 -19.20 15.64
CA ARG A 16 -5.21 -19.31 16.83
C ARG A 16 -4.62 -20.24 17.88
N ARG A 17 -4.20 -21.45 17.49
CA ARG A 17 -3.56 -22.42 18.40
C ARG A 17 -2.31 -21.85 19.05
N LEU A 18 -1.50 -21.10 18.30
CA LEU A 18 -0.28 -20.50 18.83
C LEU A 18 -0.59 -19.38 19.82
N ILE A 19 -1.56 -18.51 19.52
CA ILE A 19 -2.03 -17.46 20.45
C ILE A 19 -2.60 -18.09 21.72
N ASP A 20 -3.45 -19.11 21.60
CA ASP A 20 -3.99 -19.84 22.76
C ASP A 20 -2.86 -20.44 23.61
N SER A 21 -1.84 -21.03 22.96
CA SER A 21 -0.66 -21.54 23.66
C SER A 21 0.13 -20.43 24.37
N MET A 22 0.26 -19.25 23.76
CA MET A 22 0.93 -18.10 24.36
C MET A 22 0.16 -17.54 25.55
N GLU A 23 -1.17 -17.49 25.47
CA GLU A 23 -2.04 -16.99 26.54
C GLU A 23 -1.94 -17.84 27.82
N HIS A 24 -1.90 -19.16 27.67
CA HIS A 24 -1.81 -20.09 28.80
C HIS A 24 -0.36 -20.33 29.27
N ALA A 25 0.62 -19.78 28.55
CA ALA A 25 2.02 -19.91 28.94
C ALA A 25 2.35 -19.00 30.13
N LYS A 26 2.98 -19.57 31.15
CA LYS A 26 3.52 -18.79 32.28
C LYS A 26 4.56 -17.75 31.82
N VAL A 27 5.30 -18.07 30.76
CA VAL A 27 6.28 -17.22 30.11
C VAL A 27 6.19 -17.46 28.60
N ILE A 28 5.98 -16.41 27.82
CA ILE A 28 6.02 -16.50 26.36
C ILE A 28 7.48 -16.63 25.92
N SER A 29 7.81 -17.78 25.34
CA SER A 29 9.17 -18.12 24.89
C SER A 29 9.56 -17.45 23.57
N ASP A 30 10.86 -17.40 23.30
CA ASP A 30 11.40 -17.02 21.97
C ASP A 30 10.85 -17.88 20.83
N GLY A 31 10.62 -19.17 21.10
CA GLY A 31 10.03 -20.08 20.12
C GLY A 31 8.63 -19.65 19.70
N HIS A 32 7.81 -19.16 20.63
CA HIS A 32 6.48 -18.63 20.30
C HIS A 32 6.58 -17.41 19.40
N PHE A 33 7.43 -16.45 19.75
CA PHE A 33 7.61 -15.24 18.94
C PHE A 33 8.20 -15.53 17.56
N SER A 34 9.14 -16.48 17.47
CA SER A 34 9.72 -16.91 16.20
C SER A 34 8.67 -17.58 15.31
N ALA A 35 7.89 -18.51 15.86
CA ALA A 35 6.80 -19.16 15.13
C ALA A 35 5.75 -18.15 14.64
N LEU A 36 5.36 -17.19 15.49
CA LEU A 36 4.41 -16.16 15.11
C LEU A 36 4.98 -15.23 14.03
N GLY A 37 6.26 -14.86 14.13
CA GLY A 37 6.95 -14.07 13.10
C GLY A 37 7.00 -14.75 11.73
N MET A 38 7.20 -16.07 11.70
CA MET A 38 7.11 -16.88 10.47
C MET A 38 5.69 -16.84 9.89
N LEU A 39 4.68 -17.13 10.71
CA LEU A 39 3.27 -17.13 10.27
C LEU A 39 2.83 -15.78 9.72
N ILE A 40 3.22 -14.68 10.38
CA ILE A 40 2.93 -13.31 9.92
C ILE A 40 3.61 -13.06 8.56
N THR A 41 4.86 -13.47 8.41
CA THR A 41 5.62 -13.30 7.16
C THR A 41 4.95 -14.06 6.02
N ASP A 42 4.66 -15.34 6.22
CA ASP A 42 4.02 -16.19 5.20
C ASP A 42 2.61 -15.71 4.84
N ALA A 43 1.83 -15.29 5.84
CA ALA A 43 0.50 -14.72 5.63
C ALA A 43 0.58 -13.39 4.87
N SER A 44 1.58 -12.55 5.17
CA SER A 44 1.83 -11.30 4.43
C SER A 44 2.21 -11.55 2.99
N LEU A 45 3.13 -12.48 2.73
CA LEU A 45 3.59 -12.83 1.39
C LEU A 45 2.49 -13.45 0.52
N SER A 46 1.60 -14.25 1.13
CA SER A 46 0.49 -14.92 0.44
C SER A 46 -0.81 -14.10 0.42
N ALA A 47 -0.81 -12.89 0.98
CA ALA A 47 -1.99 -12.03 1.15
C ALA A 47 -3.16 -12.74 1.87
N ASP A 48 -2.84 -13.52 2.91
CA ASP A 48 -3.80 -14.26 3.72
C ASP A 48 -4.41 -13.36 4.81
N GLU A 49 -5.38 -12.55 4.39
CA GLU A 49 -6.08 -11.60 5.26
C GLU A 49 -6.69 -12.26 6.51
N PRO A 50 -7.42 -13.38 6.43
CA PRO A 50 -8.01 -13.99 7.62
C PRO A 50 -6.97 -14.42 8.67
N ALA A 51 -5.80 -14.91 8.26
CA ALA A 51 -4.73 -15.27 9.19
C ALA A 51 -4.10 -14.04 9.85
N LEU A 52 -3.88 -12.95 9.09
CA LEU A 52 -3.34 -11.71 9.62
C LEU A 52 -4.32 -11.00 10.58
N VAL A 53 -5.63 -11.01 10.27
CA VAL A 53 -6.66 -10.48 11.19
C VAL A 53 -6.69 -11.27 12.50
N GLU A 54 -6.68 -12.61 12.42
CA GLU A 54 -6.62 -13.46 13.61
C GLU A 54 -5.36 -13.18 14.46
N CYS A 55 -4.23 -12.96 13.79
CA CYS A 55 -2.98 -12.63 14.46
C CYS A 55 -3.05 -11.25 15.15
N GLN A 56 -3.64 -10.25 14.49
CA GLN A 56 -3.83 -8.91 15.04
C GLN A 56 -4.71 -8.96 16.30
N ASP A 57 -5.86 -9.60 16.21
CA ASP A 57 -6.83 -9.71 17.31
C ASP A 57 -6.21 -10.45 18.50
N GLY A 58 -5.52 -11.57 18.23
CA GLY A 58 -4.83 -12.37 19.24
C GLY A 58 -3.70 -11.62 19.93
N LEU A 59 -2.85 -10.90 19.18
CA LEU A 59 -1.79 -10.08 19.77
C LEU A 59 -2.35 -8.93 20.61
N GLN A 60 -3.41 -8.26 20.17
CA GLN A 60 -4.10 -7.23 20.95
C GLN A 60 -4.75 -7.80 22.21
N TRP A 61 -5.27 -9.03 22.16
CA TRP A 61 -5.72 -9.76 23.34
C TRP A 61 -4.58 -10.01 24.33
N LEU A 62 -3.48 -10.62 23.88
CA LEU A 62 -2.31 -10.87 24.72
C LEU A 62 -1.76 -9.60 25.36
N HIS A 63 -1.68 -8.50 24.60
CA HIS A 63 -1.18 -7.21 25.09
C HIS A 63 -1.98 -6.66 26.29
N ARG A 64 -3.29 -6.97 26.39
CA ARG A 64 -4.13 -6.51 27.52
C ARG A 64 -3.68 -7.05 28.87
N HIS A 65 -2.95 -8.16 28.91
CA HIS A 65 -2.39 -8.70 30.16
C HIS A 65 -1.22 -7.86 30.72
N TYR A 66 -0.70 -6.92 29.93
CA TYR A 66 0.50 -6.14 30.25
C TYR A 66 0.21 -4.62 30.33
N LEU A 67 -1.01 -4.24 30.73
CA LEU A 67 -1.43 -2.84 30.83
C LEU A 67 -0.85 -2.10 32.04
N ASP A 68 -0.67 -2.77 33.18
CA ASP A 68 0.00 -2.19 34.36
C ASP A 68 1.52 -2.25 34.17
N VAL A 69 2.05 -1.32 33.39
CA VAL A 69 3.48 -1.25 33.04
C VAL A 69 4.37 -1.07 34.27
N THR A 70 3.88 -0.40 35.32
CA THR A 70 4.62 -0.13 36.55
C THR A 70 4.81 -1.38 37.40
N GLY A 71 3.88 -2.34 37.32
CA GLY A 71 3.95 -3.62 38.02
C GLY A 71 4.77 -4.71 37.30
N LEU A 72 5.22 -4.46 36.07
CA LEU A 72 5.92 -5.47 35.27
C LEU A 72 7.39 -5.63 35.67
N ASP A 73 7.84 -6.87 35.75
CA ASP A 73 9.26 -7.19 35.83
C ASP A 73 10.00 -6.92 34.49
N GLY A 74 11.30 -7.19 34.45
CA GLY A 74 12.11 -6.96 33.24
C GLY A 74 11.68 -7.83 32.05
N ALA A 75 11.43 -9.13 32.29
CA ALA A 75 11.07 -10.08 31.24
C ALA A 75 9.66 -9.81 30.69
N GLN A 76 8.72 -9.45 31.56
CA GLN A 76 7.37 -9.06 31.18
C GLN A 76 7.36 -7.76 30.35
N ARG A 77 8.21 -6.78 30.68
CA ARG A 77 8.36 -5.57 29.88
C ARG A 77 8.91 -5.85 28.48
N GLU A 78 9.89 -6.75 28.38
CA GLU A 78 10.41 -7.19 27.09
C GLU A 78 9.33 -7.90 26.26
N GLN A 79 8.60 -8.85 26.84
CA GLN A 79 7.49 -9.55 26.18
C GLN A 79 6.43 -8.56 25.67
N ARG A 80 6.03 -7.60 26.50
CA ARG A 80 5.10 -6.53 26.10
C ARG A 80 5.61 -5.75 24.89
N GLY A 81 6.89 -5.38 24.90
CA GLY A 81 7.52 -4.66 23.78
C GLY A 81 7.51 -5.46 22.48
N ARG A 82 7.79 -6.77 22.55
CA ARG A 82 7.76 -7.66 21.38
C ARG A 82 6.34 -7.85 20.84
N ILE A 83 5.35 -8.00 21.72
CA ILE A 83 3.94 -8.06 21.33
C ILE A 83 3.54 -6.78 20.59
N LEU A 84 3.87 -5.61 21.14
CA LEU A 84 3.60 -4.32 20.48
C LEU A 84 4.26 -4.22 19.10
N GLY A 85 5.53 -4.59 18.99
CA GLY A 85 6.23 -4.59 17.70
C GLY A 85 5.56 -5.49 16.67
N LEU A 86 5.08 -6.68 17.07
CA LEU A 86 4.34 -7.56 16.16
C LEU A 86 2.97 -7.01 15.79
N ILE A 87 2.26 -6.32 16.69
CA ILE A 87 1.00 -5.63 16.38
C ILE A 87 1.23 -4.60 15.27
N ASP A 88 2.29 -3.79 15.36
CA ASP A 88 2.60 -2.78 14.35
C ASP A 88 2.93 -3.42 13.00
N VAL A 89 3.70 -4.52 13.00
CA VAL A 89 4.02 -5.26 11.77
C VAL A 89 2.76 -5.81 11.11
N VAL A 90 1.88 -6.48 11.87
CA VAL A 90 0.63 -7.04 11.34
C VAL A 90 -0.30 -5.93 10.85
N HIS A 91 -0.40 -4.82 11.58
CA HIS A 91 -1.18 -3.66 11.16
C HIS A 91 -0.75 -3.15 9.79
N TRP A 92 0.56 -3.00 9.57
CA TRP A 92 1.08 -2.55 8.28
C TRP A 92 0.96 -3.62 7.19
N ALA A 93 1.07 -4.90 7.54
CA ALA A 93 0.79 -5.99 6.60
C ALA A 93 -0.66 -5.93 6.11
N LEU A 94 -1.64 -5.85 7.01
CA LEU A 94 -3.06 -5.72 6.69
C LEU A 94 -3.35 -4.48 5.82
N ARG A 95 -2.77 -3.32 6.15
CA ARG A 95 -2.95 -2.10 5.35
C ARG A 95 -2.34 -2.18 3.96
N ARG A 96 -1.34 -3.04 3.78
CA ARG A 96 -0.68 -3.29 2.50
C ARG A 96 -1.26 -4.49 1.79
N LEU A 97 -2.24 -5.17 2.37
CA LEU A 97 -2.94 -6.22 1.67
C LEU A 97 -3.64 -5.61 0.46
N PRO A 98 -3.42 -6.19 -0.72
CA PRO A 98 -4.22 -5.85 -1.87
C PRO A 98 -5.66 -6.22 -1.56
N SER A 99 -6.60 -5.33 -1.85
CA SER A 99 -8.01 -5.70 -1.87
C SER A 99 -8.16 -6.98 -2.70
N GLY A 100 -8.94 -7.95 -2.23
CA GLY A 100 -9.21 -9.23 -2.92
C GLY A 100 -9.88 -9.10 -4.31
N LEU A 101 -9.85 -7.91 -4.90
CA LEU A 101 -10.22 -7.58 -6.25
C LEU A 101 -9.37 -8.43 -7.22
N GLN A 102 -9.89 -9.57 -7.62
CA GLN A 102 -9.37 -10.32 -8.75
C GLN A 102 -9.57 -9.47 -10.01
N LEU A 103 -8.52 -8.75 -10.40
CA LEU A 103 -8.50 -8.06 -11.68
C LEU A 103 -8.27 -9.11 -12.76
N GLY A 104 -9.33 -9.50 -13.47
CA GLY A 104 -9.21 -10.20 -14.75
C GLY A 104 -8.90 -9.20 -15.86
N LEU A 105 -7.70 -8.61 -15.86
CA LEU A 105 -7.34 -7.58 -16.83
C LEU A 105 -7.27 -8.19 -18.22
N ARG A 106 -8.04 -7.63 -19.16
CA ARG A 106 -7.89 -7.94 -20.58
C ARG A 106 -6.65 -7.20 -21.12
N PRO A 107 -5.87 -7.79 -22.04
CA PRO A 107 -4.68 -7.15 -22.63
C PRO A 107 -4.92 -5.72 -23.14
N GLU A 108 -6.05 -5.52 -23.81
CA GLU A 108 -6.42 -4.21 -24.38
C GLU A 108 -7.00 -3.21 -23.36
N SER A 109 -7.23 -3.64 -22.11
CA SER A 109 -7.83 -2.77 -21.10
C SER A 109 -6.88 -1.62 -20.73
N HIS A 110 -7.44 -0.46 -20.40
CA HIS A 110 -6.65 0.69 -19.95
C HIS A 110 -5.80 0.35 -18.71
N ALA A 111 -6.31 -0.51 -17.84
CA ALA A 111 -5.59 -1.01 -16.67
C ALA A 111 -4.39 -1.91 -17.04
N ALA A 112 -4.53 -2.80 -18.01
CA ALA A 112 -3.40 -3.61 -18.50
C ALA A 112 -2.35 -2.73 -19.17
N ARG A 113 -2.75 -1.83 -20.07
CA ARG A 113 -1.85 -0.90 -20.76
C ARG A 113 -1.13 0.03 -19.78
N PHE A 114 -1.83 0.53 -18.75
CA PHE A 114 -1.24 1.29 -17.64
C PHE A 114 -0.15 0.48 -16.93
N LEU A 115 -0.47 -0.76 -16.52
CA LEU A 115 0.45 -1.60 -15.76
C LEU A 115 1.71 -1.93 -16.58
N VAL A 116 1.56 -2.23 -17.87
CA VAL A 116 2.67 -2.43 -18.81
C VAL A 116 3.49 -1.14 -18.99
N ALA A 117 2.86 0.02 -19.10
CA ALA A 117 3.56 1.31 -19.25
C ALA A 117 4.41 1.64 -18.02
N VAL A 118 3.86 1.47 -16.81
CA VAL A 118 4.60 1.67 -15.55
C VAL A 118 5.70 0.63 -15.36
N HIS A 119 5.48 -0.61 -15.80
CA HIS A 119 6.53 -1.63 -15.80
C HIS A 119 7.72 -1.24 -16.70
N ARG A 120 7.43 -0.77 -17.92
CA ARG A 120 8.46 -0.33 -18.88
C ARG A 120 9.24 0.89 -18.39
N ARG A 121 8.58 1.79 -17.68
CA ARG A 121 9.20 2.98 -17.11
C ARG A 121 8.55 3.35 -15.78
N GLN A 122 9.30 3.16 -14.70
CA GLN A 122 8.93 3.57 -13.36
C GLN A 122 9.02 5.10 -13.19
N GLY A 123 8.30 5.64 -12.21
CA GLY A 123 8.25 7.05 -11.88
C GLY A 123 7.42 7.92 -12.82
N LEU A 124 6.56 7.34 -13.67
CA LEU A 124 5.75 8.12 -14.60
C LEU A 124 4.68 8.92 -13.87
N SER A 125 4.54 10.20 -14.24
CA SER A 125 3.47 11.04 -13.74
C SER A 125 2.13 10.79 -14.43
N ASN A 126 1.03 11.26 -13.84
CA ASN A 126 -0.31 11.19 -14.46
C ASN A 126 -0.31 11.73 -15.89
N LYS A 127 0.28 12.91 -16.09
CA LYS A 127 0.42 13.57 -17.40
C LYS A 127 1.22 12.73 -18.40
N GLN A 128 2.32 12.11 -17.95
CA GLN A 128 3.16 11.28 -18.82
C GLN A 128 2.45 9.98 -19.21
N LEU A 129 1.75 9.34 -18.27
CA LEU A 129 0.93 8.15 -18.54
C LEU A 129 -0.24 8.49 -19.48
N ALA A 130 -0.90 9.62 -19.28
CA ALA A 130 -2.00 10.08 -20.13
C ALA A 130 -1.53 10.21 -21.59
N ALA A 131 -0.39 10.89 -21.80
CA ALA A 131 0.23 11.01 -23.11
C ALA A 131 0.65 9.65 -23.71
N ALA A 132 1.26 8.76 -22.91
CA ALA A 132 1.72 7.45 -23.38
C ALA A 132 0.57 6.50 -23.74
N LEU A 133 -0.58 6.62 -23.08
CA LEU A 133 -1.73 5.73 -23.25
C LEU A 133 -2.79 6.30 -24.21
N GLY A 134 -2.64 7.56 -24.64
CA GLY A 134 -3.60 8.26 -25.48
C GLY A 134 -4.93 8.53 -24.76
N THR A 135 -4.87 8.88 -23.47
CA THR A 135 -6.03 9.10 -22.59
C THR A 135 -5.86 10.40 -21.79
N ASP A 136 -6.86 10.80 -21.00
CA ASP A 136 -6.75 11.95 -20.10
C ASP A 136 -6.21 11.60 -18.69
N GLU A 137 -5.72 12.60 -17.95
CA GLU A 137 -5.13 12.44 -16.60
C GLU A 137 -6.14 11.96 -15.54
N THR A 138 -7.43 12.22 -15.73
CA THR A 138 -8.48 11.77 -14.81
C THR A 138 -8.67 10.26 -14.93
N GLU A 139 -8.69 9.74 -16.15
CA GLU A 139 -8.76 8.30 -16.39
C GLU A 139 -7.51 7.59 -15.85
N VAL A 140 -6.32 8.15 -16.04
CA VAL A 140 -5.07 7.65 -15.42
C VAL A 140 -5.21 7.59 -13.90
N SER A 141 -5.78 8.64 -13.28
CA SER A 141 -5.99 8.68 -11.84
C SER A 141 -7.00 7.63 -11.36
N ARG A 142 -8.08 7.41 -12.10
CA ARG A 142 -9.11 6.40 -11.80
C ARG A 142 -8.55 4.99 -11.91
N VAL A 143 -7.90 4.67 -13.03
CA VAL A 143 -7.25 3.37 -13.27
C VAL A 143 -6.14 3.13 -12.25
N GLY A 144 -5.29 4.13 -12.02
CA GLY A 144 -4.20 4.05 -11.03
C GLY A 144 -4.72 3.78 -9.63
N ARG A 145 -5.80 4.43 -9.19
CA ARG A 145 -6.44 4.15 -7.88
C ARG A 145 -6.95 2.70 -7.79
N ARG A 146 -7.55 2.18 -8.87
CA ARG A 146 -8.03 0.79 -8.91
C ARG A 146 -6.87 -0.21 -8.83
N LEU A 147 -5.79 0.01 -9.58
CA LEU A 147 -4.59 -0.83 -9.56
C LEU A 147 -3.84 -0.74 -8.23
N LEU A 148 -3.80 0.44 -7.61
CA LEU A 148 -3.26 0.67 -6.27
C LEU A 148 -4.05 -0.14 -5.23
N SER A 149 -5.38 -0.10 -5.30
CA SER A 149 -6.25 -0.86 -4.39
C SER A 149 -6.05 -2.37 -4.55
N ALA A 150 -5.79 -2.84 -5.77
CA ALA A 150 -5.42 -4.23 -6.05
C ALA A 150 -3.95 -4.58 -5.76
N GLY A 151 -3.16 -3.63 -5.25
CA GLY A 151 -1.75 -3.77 -4.89
C GLY A 151 -0.80 -4.09 -6.05
N LEU A 152 -1.19 -3.78 -7.30
CA LEU A 152 -0.35 -4.01 -8.48
C LEU A 152 0.62 -2.85 -8.74
N VAL A 153 0.30 -1.65 -8.25
CA VAL A 153 1.14 -0.45 -8.36
C VAL A 153 1.17 0.27 -7.02
N TRP A 154 2.15 1.15 -6.84
CA TRP A 154 2.20 2.09 -5.74
C TRP A 154 2.42 3.51 -6.25
N ARG A 155 2.05 4.49 -5.42
CA ARG A 155 2.07 5.92 -5.75
C ARG A 155 3.02 6.65 -4.83
N ARG A 156 3.96 7.40 -5.41
CA ARG A 156 4.79 8.38 -4.71
C ARG A 156 4.30 9.80 -5.02
N LYS A 157 4.42 10.71 -4.06
CA LYS A 157 4.13 12.14 -4.27
C LYS A 157 5.45 12.85 -4.54
N GLU A 158 5.64 13.31 -5.77
CA GLU A 158 6.79 14.10 -6.18
C GLU A 158 6.33 15.54 -6.38
N TRP A 159 6.56 16.38 -5.37
CA TRP A 159 6.08 17.77 -5.32
C TRP A 159 4.56 17.88 -5.55
N ARG A 160 4.16 18.42 -6.72
CA ARG A 160 2.76 18.64 -7.13
C ARG A 160 2.23 17.53 -8.03
N HIS A 161 3.00 16.47 -8.27
CA HIS A 161 2.64 15.39 -9.16
C HIS A 161 2.67 14.04 -8.45
N ASN A 162 1.79 13.15 -8.87
CA ASN A 162 1.85 11.74 -8.49
C ASN A 162 2.76 11.03 -9.47
N ALA A 163 3.68 10.21 -8.95
CA ALA A 163 4.50 9.28 -9.73
C ALA A 163 4.09 7.84 -9.41
N TRP A 164 4.06 7.00 -10.44
CA TRP A 164 3.62 5.61 -10.33
C TRP A 164 4.75 4.63 -10.57
N ASP A 165 4.78 3.61 -9.74
CA ASP A 165 5.78 2.55 -9.75
C ASP A 165 5.08 1.20 -9.62
N ILE A 166 5.67 0.15 -10.19
CA ILE A 166 5.11 -1.20 -10.12
C ILE A 166 5.56 -1.89 -8.83
N THR A 167 4.66 -2.67 -8.21
CA THR A 167 5.03 -3.50 -7.05
C THR A 167 5.61 -4.84 -7.51
N PRO A 168 6.33 -5.59 -6.67
CA PRO A 168 6.74 -6.96 -6.98
C PRO A 168 5.55 -7.87 -7.38
N ARG A 169 4.39 -7.67 -6.74
CA ARG A 169 3.14 -8.35 -7.10
C ARG A 169 2.62 -7.94 -8.47
N GLY A 170 2.66 -6.65 -8.81
CA GLY A 170 2.33 -6.17 -10.15
C GLY A 170 3.20 -6.82 -11.23
N PHE A 171 4.49 -6.96 -10.95
CA PHE A 171 5.43 -7.64 -11.83
C PHE A 171 5.06 -9.13 -12.01
N GLN A 172 4.88 -9.88 -10.93
CA GLN A 172 4.45 -11.28 -10.99
C GLN A 172 3.10 -11.45 -11.69
N TYR A 173 2.16 -10.53 -11.47
CA TYR A 173 0.88 -10.51 -12.15
C TYR A 173 1.06 -10.36 -13.67
N LEU A 174 1.90 -9.42 -14.12
CA LEU A 174 2.21 -9.23 -15.55
C LEU A 174 2.82 -10.48 -16.20
N GLU A 175 3.74 -11.16 -15.50
CA GLU A 175 4.36 -12.39 -16.00
C GLU A 175 3.34 -13.53 -16.12
N THR A 176 2.54 -13.75 -15.08
CA THR A 176 1.59 -14.88 -15.02
C THR A 176 0.32 -14.67 -15.85
N SER A 177 -0.07 -13.42 -16.11
CA SER A 177 -1.23 -13.08 -16.94
C SER A 177 -0.93 -13.06 -18.44
N GLY A 178 0.33 -13.21 -18.85
CA GLY A 178 0.73 -13.13 -20.26
C GLY A 178 0.64 -11.74 -20.88
N LEU A 179 0.43 -10.69 -20.07
CA LEU A 179 0.29 -9.31 -20.54
C LEU A 179 1.58 -8.72 -21.13
N LEU A 180 2.73 -9.36 -20.91
CA LEU A 180 4.01 -8.98 -21.49
C LEU A 180 4.29 -9.65 -22.84
N ALA A 181 3.46 -10.61 -23.28
CA ALA A 181 3.75 -11.45 -24.45
C ALA A 181 3.48 -10.80 -25.82
N GLU A 182 3.01 -9.55 -25.87
CA GLU A 182 2.74 -8.85 -27.14
C GLU A 182 3.93 -7.99 -27.56
N GLY A 183 4.89 -8.65 -28.22
CA GLY A 183 6.09 -8.05 -28.80
C GLY A 183 6.74 -8.85 -29.94
N ALA A 184 6.00 -9.76 -30.58
CA ALA A 184 6.46 -10.53 -31.75
C ALA A 184 5.42 -10.57 -32.87
N GLY A 185 4.78 -9.42 -33.11
CA GLY A 185 3.85 -9.19 -34.22
C GLY A 185 4.35 -8.10 -35.18
N ASP A 186 5.66 -7.97 -35.36
CA ASP A 186 6.23 -7.21 -36.49
C ASP A 186 6.91 -8.22 -37.43
N GLY A 187 6.20 -8.56 -38.51
CA GLY A 187 6.53 -9.75 -39.29
C GLY A 187 5.67 -9.92 -40.53
N ARG A 188 5.87 -9.03 -41.50
CA ARG A 188 5.67 -9.23 -42.95
C ARG A 188 4.24 -9.51 -43.43
N ARG A 189 3.70 -8.50 -44.13
CA ARG A 189 2.98 -8.71 -45.40
C ARG A 189 3.67 -9.85 -46.17
N ALA A 190 2.98 -10.98 -46.29
CA ALA A 190 3.35 -12.03 -47.21
C ALA A 190 3.24 -11.45 -48.62
N ALA A 191 4.39 -11.08 -49.20
CA ALA A 191 4.52 -10.92 -50.63
C ALA A 191 4.35 -12.31 -51.25
N GLY A 192 3.17 -12.57 -51.83
CA GLY A 192 2.95 -13.65 -52.78
C GLY A 192 3.23 -13.16 -54.21
N PRO A 193 3.83 -14.00 -55.08
CA PRO A 193 4.28 -13.60 -56.42
C PRO A 193 3.10 -13.47 -57.40
N GLY A 194 3.25 -12.61 -58.39
CA GLY A 194 2.15 -12.19 -59.28
C GLY A 194 1.77 -13.13 -60.44
N ARG A 195 0.66 -12.78 -61.10
CA ARG A 195 0.38 -13.06 -62.52
C ARG A 195 -0.87 -12.29 -63.01
N GLY A 196 -0.73 -11.63 -64.18
CA GLY A 196 -1.78 -11.22 -65.15
C GLY A 196 -2.66 -10.03 -64.73
N GLU A 197 -2.47 -8.81 -65.26
CA GLU A 197 -3.12 -8.25 -66.46
C GLU A 197 -4.66 -8.37 -66.43
N GLU A 198 -5.39 -7.24 -66.40
CA GLU A 198 -6.08 -6.68 -67.57
C GLU A 198 -6.81 -5.35 -67.24
N LEU A 199 -7.07 -4.58 -68.29
CA LEU A 199 -7.40 -3.16 -68.39
C LEU A 199 -8.74 -2.70 -67.76
N ALA A 200 -8.77 -1.40 -67.42
CA ALA A 200 -9.91 -0.64 -66.88
C ALA A 200 -11.07 -0.43 -67.90
N PRO A 201 -12.21 0.19 -67.49
CA PRO A 201 -12.24 1.65 -67.53
C PRO A 201 -12.97 2.35 -66.37
N ARG A 202 -12.61 3.63 -66.25
CA ARG A 202 -13.16 4.69 -65.38
C ARG A 202 -14.67 4.88 -65.59
N SER A 203 -15.37 5.27 -64.52
CA SER A 203 -16.42 6.28 -64.65
C SER A 203 -16.38 7.26 -63.47
N PRO A 204 -16.53 8.57 -63.71
CA PRO A 204 -16.29 9.64 -62.75
C PRO A 204 -17.61 10.15 -62.16
N ASP A 205 -17.77 10.11 -60.84
CA ASP A 205 -18.55 11.11 -60.08
C ASP A 205 -18.69 10.70 -58.62
N ALA A 206 -17.89 11.32 -57.75
CA ALA A 206 -18.25 11.60 -56.35
C ALA A 206 -17.23 12.58 -55.76
N VAL A 207 -17.46 13.87 -56.01
CA VAL A 207 -16.75 14.98 -55.35
C VAL A 207 -17.14 15.03 -53.86
N PRO A 208 -16.23 15.43 -52.95
CA PRO A 208 -16.32 15.15 -51.52
C PRO A 208 -17.14 16.19 -50.76
N ARG A 209 -17.85 15.77 -49.69
CA ARG A 209 -18.52 16.68 -48.76
C ARG A 209 -17.90 16.60 -47.35
N ARG A 210 -17.24 17.69 -46.95
CA ARG A 210 -17.07 18.21 -45.58
C ARG A 210 -17.15 19.74 -45.67
N PRO A 211 -17.36 20.49 -44.58
CA PRO A 211 -17.98 20.19 -43.28
C PRO A 211 -19.15 21.15 -42.99
N ARG A 212 -20.01 20.85 -42.00
CA ARG A 212 -20.85 21.88 -41.36
C ARG A 212 -20.40 22.04 -39.92
N GLN A 213 -19.80 23.21 -39.65
CA GLN A 213 -19.81 23.88 -38.36
C GLN A 213 -21.22 24.44 -38.09
N ASP A 214 -21.50 24.61 -36.80
CA ASP A 214 -22.61 25.32 -36.12
C ASP A 214 -23.13 24.37 -35.01
N ALA A 215 -23.14 24.65 -33.72
CA ALA A 215 -22.77 25.79 -32.89
C ALA A 215 -22.64 25.26 -31.43
N PRO A 216 -22.10 26.03 -30.45
CA PRO A 216 -21.87 25.56 -29.09
C PRO A 216 -23.13 25.72 -28.23
N GLU A 217 -23.37 24.78 -27.32
CA GLU A 217 -24.41 24.87 -26.29
C GLU A 217 -23.86 24.33 -24.95
N PRO A 218 -24.42 24.74 -23.81
CA PRO A 218 -23.89 25.85 -23.03
C PRO A 218 -23.27 25.40 -21.71
N ASP A 219 -22.53 26.34 -21.13
CA ASP A 219 -21.90 26.34 -19.83
C ASP A 219 -22.85 25.81 -18.74
N ARG A 220 -22.70 24.54 -18.37
CA ARG A 220 -23.41 23.95 -17.23
C ARG A 220 -22.51 24.15 -16.02
N ALA A 221 -22.77 25.23 -15.30
CA ALA A 221 -22.27 25.46 -13.96
C ALA A 221 -22.68 24.28 -13.07
N GLU A 222 -21.78 23.32 -12.85
CA GLU A 222 -21.93 22.38 -11.75
C GLU A 222 -21.52 23.10 -10.48
N ALA A 223 -22.56 23.40 -9.69
CA ALA A 223 -22.49 23.85 -8.32
C ALA A 223 -21.48 22.99 -7.53
N GLY A 224 -20.56 23.68 -6.85
CA GLY A 224 -19.60 23.06 -5.97
C GLY A 224 -20.30 22.20 -4.92
N LEU A 225 -19.98 20.91 -4.93
CA LEU A 225 -20.10 20.09 -3.75
C LEU A 225 -18.88 20.39 -2.87
N PRO A 226 -19.06 20.74 -1.58
CA PRO A 226 -17.93 21.01 -0.72
C PRO A 226 -17.08 19.75 -0.58
N GLU A 227 -15.77 19.89 -0.81
CA GLU A 227 -14.80 18.86 -0.44
C GLU A 227 -15.00 18.52 1.05
N PRO A 228 -14.90 17.24 1.46
CA PRO A 228 -14.73 16.93 2.86
C PRO A 228 -13.41 17.55 3.31
N GLY A 229 -13.50 18.70 3.98
CA GLY A 229 -12.39 19.36 4.62
C GLY A 229 -11.74 18.37 5.57
N PHE A 230 -10.50 18.01 5.27
CA PHE A 230 -9.60 17.52 6.30
C PHE A 230 -9.43 18.67 7.27
N ALA A 231 -10.05 18.56 8.45
CA ALA A 231 -9.67 19.41 9.56
C ALA A 231 -8.19 19.13 9.84
N GLU A 232 -7.32 20.04 9.38
CA GLU A 232 -6.01 20.24 10.00
C GLU A 232 -6.30 20.50 11.47
N HIS A 233 -6.07 19.48 12.30
CA HIS A 233 -5.78 19.76 13.70
C HIS A 233 -4.47 20.53 13.70
N ASP A 234 -4.59 21.84 13.87
CA ASP A 234 -3.50 22.72 14.30
C ASP A 234 -2.79 22.03 15.46
N LEU A 235 -1.60 21.52 15.19
CA LEU A 235 -0.61 21.25 16.21
C LEU A 235 -0.11 22.61 16.69
N THR A 236 -0.90 23.25 17.54
CA THR A 236 -0.40 24.32 18.40
C THR A 236 0.60 23.67 19.34
N GLU A 237 1.87 24.01 19.16
CA GLU A 237 2.93 23.68 20.11
C GLU A 237 2.50 24.13 21.52
N PRO A 238 2.49 23.24 22.53
CA PRO A 238 2.36 23.69 23.91
C PRO A 238 3.59 24.52 24.24
N GLY A 239 3.37 25.82 24.52
CA GLY A 239 4.41 26.73 24.92
C GLY A 239 5.23 26.17 26.08
N HIS A 240 6.55 26.12 25.89
CA HIS A 240 7.50 25.95 26.97
C HIS A 240 7.43 27.17 27.90
N THR A 241 6.65 27.06 28.97
CA THR A 241 6.83 27.88 30.16
C THR A 241 7.77 27.14 31.11
N ASP A 242 8.99 27.67 31.22
CA ASP A 242 9.99 27.27 32.19
C ASP A 242 9.49 27.60 33.62
N PRO A 243 9.23 26.61 34.50
CA PRO A 243 8.90 26.90 35.88
C PRO A 243 10.19 27.19 36.64
N GLY A 244 10.34 28.47 37.01
CA GLY A 244 11.48 29.06 37.68
C GLY A 244 12.17 28.18 38.72
N ARG A 245 13.47 27.98 38.49
CA ARG A 245 14.45 27.50 39.46
C ARG A 245 14.54 28.47 40.63
N LYS A 246 13.84 28.17 41.73
CA LYS A 246 14.13 28.78 43.04
C LYS A 246 15.35 28.07 43.63
N GLU A 247 16.46 28.79 43.72
CA GLU A 247 17.63 28.36 44.49
C GLU A 247 17.26 28.26 45.98
N PRO A 248 17.53 27.14 46.67
CA PRO A 248 17.45 27.11 48.12
C PRO A 248 18.67 27.82 48.71
N GLY A 249 18.40 28.77 49.59
CA GLY A 249 19.39 29.57 50.29
C GLY A 249 20.41 28.73 51.06
N ARG A 250 21.65 29.20 51.01
CA ARG A 250 22.78 28.71 51.79
C ARG A 250 22.66 29.31 53.19
N GLU A 251 22.06 28.58 54.12
CA GLU A 251 22.18 28.87 55.56
C GLU A 251 23.50 28.26 56.07
N GLU A 252 24.37 29.14 56.60
CA GLU A 252 25.52 28.73 57.40
C GLU A 252 25.06 28.15 58.74
N PRO A 253 25.76 27.15 59.28
CA PRO A 253 25.86 26.99 60.70
C PRO A 253 27.28 27.34 61.15
N GLY A 254 27.41 28.52 61.74
CA GLY A 254 28.38 28.69 62.80
C GLY A 254 27.94 27.86 64.00
N SER A 255 28.81 27.00 64.52
CA SER A 255 28.82 26.71 65.94
C SER A 255 30.14 26.08 66.36
N SER A 256 30.91 26.91 67.07
CA SER A 256 31.93 26.52 68.03
C SER A 256 31.44 25.44 68.99
N SER A 257 32.27 24.43 69.25
CA SER A 257 32.61 23.92 70.60
C SER A 257 33.63 22.79 70.52
N SER A 258 34.87 23.09 70.92
CA SER A 258 35.78 22.17 71.63
C SER A 258 35.24 21.96 73.06
N PRO A 259 35.52 20.84 73.78
CA PRO A 259 36.90 20.37 74.02
C PRO A 259 37.14 18.84 74.17
N GLY A 260 38.42 18.48 73.96
CA GLY A 260 39.20 17.73 74.96
C GLY A 260 39.21 16.20 74.91
N HIS A 261 40.28 15.63 74.32
CA HIS A 261 40.97 14.46 74.87
C HIS A 261 42.40 14.38 74.32
N ALA A 262 43.36 14.86 75.13
CA ALA A 262 44.71 14.34 75.37
C ALA A 262 45.48 15.39 76.18
#